data_AF-H0EKE5-F1
#
_entry.id   AF-H0EKE5-F1
#
_cell.length_a   1.000
_cell.length_b   1.000
_cell.length_c   1.000
_cell.angle_alpha   90.00
_cell.angle_beta   90.00
_cell.angle_gamma   90.00
#
_symmetry.space_group_name_H-M   'P 1'
#
loop_
_entity.id
_entity.type
_entity.pdbx_description
1 polymer ?
#
loop_
_entity_poly.entity_id
_entity_poly.type
_entity_poly.pdbx_seq_one_letter_code
_entity_poly.pdbx_strand_id
1 'polypeptide(L)'
;MAALDFLVGVGQISSDVRHEFILLSDILGLSLLIDAINHPKPPSSTEGSVLGPFHTHDPPSIANGETISSDPAGEPLLVLCTVKDRDGNPIEDVKIDIWETDSSGHYDVQYAESKGADGRCVMRSDKDGKFWFKAIVPVPYPIPGDGPVGKLLGMLGRHNWRPAHLHFMFAKQGWDHLVTALYVKGDPYETSDAVFGVKESLIVEFGTVTGEEREMYGVNEGCKVLRHAFVLVGEEETDSLRDRNAREALEKLGRRVRLVEGLPVPDVD
;
A
#
# COMPACT_ATOMS: atom_id res chain seq x y z
N MET A 1 15.12 18.86 26.63
CA MET A 1 13.76 19.41 26.42
C MET A 1 13.32 19.27 24.97
N ALA A 2 14.03 19.83 23.98
CA ALA A 2 13.63 19.81 22.56
C ALA A 2 13.06 18.47 22.02
N ALA A 3 13.72 17.34 22.28
CA ALA A 3 13.21 16.03 21.84
C ALA A 3 11.90 15.61 22.53
N LEU A 4 11.74 15.94 23.83
CA LEU A 4 10.48 15.70 24.54
C LEU A 4 9.38 16.62 24.02
N ASP A 5 9.69 17.89 23.79
CA ASP A 5 8.74 18.87 23.24
C ASP A 5 8.27 18.46 21.84
N PHE A 6 9.17 17.89 21.03
CA PHE A 6 8.83 17.29 19.74
C PHE A 6 7.82 16.15 19.89
N LEU A 7 8.09 15.17 20.77
CA LEU A 7 7.17 14.04 21.00
C LEU A 7 5.81 14.50 21.56
N VAL A 8 5.80 15.48 22.45
CA VAL A 8 4.57 16.12 22.94
C VAL A 8 3.79 16.74 21.79
N GLY A 9 4.46 17.48 20.90
CA GLY A 9 3.84 18.06 19.71
C GLY A 9 3.26 17.02 18.75
N VAL A 10 3.96 15.91 18.53
CA VAL A 10 3.47 14.78 17.69
C VAL A 10 2.20 14.19 18.29
N GLY A 11 2.16 14.00 19.62
CA GLY A 11 0.97 13.53 20.31
C GLY A 11 -0.20 14.51 20.22
N GLN A 12 0.05 15.80 20.46
CA GLN A 12 -1.00 16.84 20.52
C GLN A 12 -1.69 17.13 19.18
N ILE A 13 -0.98 16.98 18.06
CA ILE A 13 -1.56 17.20 16.72
C ILE A 13 -2.27 15.95 16.18
N SER A 14 -2.04 14.79 16.78
CA SER A 14 -2.70 13.56 16.37
C SER A 14 -4.20 13.57 16.74
N SER A 15 -5.03 13.04 15.86
CA SER A 15 -6.49 12.92 15.98
C SER A 15 -6.97 11.62 15.31
N ASP A 16 -8.28 11.40 15.26
CA ASP A 16 -8.90 10.24 14.61
C ASP A 16 -8.68 10.19 13.08
N VAL A 17 -8.33 11.34 12.47
CA VAL A 17 -8.08 11.47 11.02
C VAL A 17 -6.65 11.91 10.69
N ARG A 18 -5.83 12.16 11.73
CA ARG A 18 -4.43 12.55 11.59
C ARG A 18 -3.58 11.75 12.57
N HIS A 19 -2.79 10.82 12.05
CA HIS A 19 -1.95 9.96 12.88
C HIS A 19 -0.46 10.36 12.77
N GLU A 20 -0.06 11.45 13.43
CA GLU A 20 1.29 12.01 13.31
C GLU A 20 2.37 11.05 13.85
N PHE A 21 2.06 10.20 14.83
CA PHE A 21 2.97 9.13 15.28
C PHE A 21 3.18 8.04 14.24
N ILE A 22 2.14 7.68 13.47
CA ILE A 22 2.27 6.76 12.33
C ILE A 22 3.13 7.44 11.26
N LEU A 23 2.89 8.71 10.96
CA LEU A 23 3.70 9.46 10.00
C LEU A 23 5.18 9.55 10.43
N LEU A 24 5.44 9.74 11.72
CA LEU A 24 6.79 9.70 12.28
C LEU A 24 7.46 8.34 12.08
N SER A 25 6.71 7.25 12.31
CA SER A 25 7.18 5.88 12.03
C SER A 25 7.51 5.68 10.54
N ASP A 26 6.64 6.18 9.66
CA ASP A 26 6.78 6.08 8.21
C ASP A 26 8.04 6.79 7.71
N ILE A 27 8.23 8.06 8.09
CA ILE A 27 9.39 8.84 7.63
C ILE A 27 10.73 8.37 8.22
N LEU A 28 10.71 7.52 9.24
CA LEU A 28 11.89 6.87 9.81
C LEU A 28 12.11 5.46 9.24
N GLY A 29 11.21 4.97 8.38
CA GLY A 29 11.25 3.62 7.82
C GLY A 29 10.85 2.51 8.79
N LEU A 30 10.36 2.86 9.99
CA LEU A 30 10.00 1.88 11.01
C LEU A 30 8.78 1.05 10.60
N SER A 31 7.76 1.69 10.01
CA SER A 31 6.55 0.99 9.55
C SER A 31 6.86 -0.09 8.52
N LEU A 32 7.69 0.25 7.52
CA LEU A 32 8.11 -0.69 6.49
C LEU A 32 9.00 -1.80 7.05
N LEU A 33 9.87 -1.48 8.01
CA LEU A 33 10.70 -2.48 8.69
C LEU A 33 9.83 -3.49 9.46
N ILE A 34 8.81 -3.02 10.18
CA ILE A 34 7.87 -3.87 10.91
C ILE A 34 7.10 -4.77 9.93
N ASP A 35 6.62 -4.23 8.81
CA ASP A 35 5.96 -5.01 7.75
C ASP A 35 6.88 -6.11 7.21
N ALA A 36 8.11 -5.77 6.82
CA ALA A 36 9.07 -6.73 6.26
C ALA A 36 9.47 -7.84 7.24
N ILE A 37 9.50 -7.55 8.55
CA ILE A 37 9.79 -8.54 9.59
C ILE A 37 8.60 -9.48 9.81
N ASN A 38 7.37 -8.94 9.88
CA ASN A 38 6.20 -9.73 10.26
C ASN A 38 5.55 -10.45 9.07
N HIS A 39 5.66 -9.89 7.87
CA HIS A 39 5.11 -10.42 6.62
C HIS A 39 6.23 -10.63 5.58
N PRO A 40 7.26 -11.44 5.88
CA PRO A 40 8.33 -11.68 4.93
C PRO A 40 7.77 -12.36 3.69
N LYS A 41 8.20 -11.88 2.53
CA LYS A 41 7.67 -12.32 1.23
C LYS A 41 8.65 -13.30 0.59
N PRO A 42 8.25 -14.54 0.25
CA PRO A 42 9.09 -15.44 -0.51
C PRO A 42 9.35 -14.86 -1.91
N PRO A 43 10.43 -15.28 -2.59
CA PRO A 43 10.71 -14.86 -3.96
C PRO A 43 9.51 -15.08 -4.87
N SER A 44 9.30 -14.13 -5.77
CA SER A 44 8.21 -14.11 -6.77
C SER A 44 6.79 -13.91 -6.20
N SER A 45 6.64 -13.60 -4.92
CA SER A 45 5.38 -13.05 -4.38
C SER A 45 5.34 -11.52 -4.42
N THR A 46 4.15 -10.93 -4.35
CA THR A 46 4.03 -9.47 -4.31
C THR A 46 4.56 -8.93 -2.99
N GLU A 47 5.41 -7.91 -3.09
CA GLU A 47 5.99 -7.27 -1.92
C GLU A 47 4.98 -6.38 -1.18
N GLY A 48 5.09 -6.35 0.15
CA GLY A 48 4.36 -5.39 0.98
C GLY A 48 4.89 -3.96 0.84
N SER A 49 4.05 -2.98 1.12
CA SER A 49 4.40 -1.57 1.26
C SER A 49 3.61 -0.94 2.40
N VAL A 50 3.89 0.33 2.72
CA VAL A 50 3.24 1.03 3.84
C VAL A 50 1.74 1.20 3.61
N LEU A 51 0.94 0.94 4.65
CA LEU A 51 -0.51 1.21 4.66
C LEU A 51 -0.80 2.70 4.49
N GLY A 52 0.01 3.53 5.13
CA GLY A 52 -0.25 4.97 5.25
C GLY A 52 -1.48 5.26 6.14
N PRO A 53 -1.77 6.54 6.39
CA PRO A 53 -2.77 6.94 7.39
C PRO A 53 -4.20 7.10 6.84
N PHE A 54 -4.45 6.78 5.57
CA PHE A 54 -5.70 7.18 4.86
C PHE A 54 -6.64 6.02 4.49
N HIS A 55 -6.29 4.79 4.86
CA HIS A 55 -7.20 3.65 4.77
C HIS A 55 -8.37 3.84 5.76
N THR A 56 -9.58 3.40 5.38
CA THR A 56 -10.78 3.44 6.21
C THR A 56 -11.43 2.08 6.29
N HIS A 57 -12.15 1.79 7.38
CA HIS A 57 -12.75 0.48 7.59
C HIS A 57 -14.00 0.17 6.75
N ASP A 58 -14.73 1.20 6.30
CA ASP A 58 -16.01 1.02 5.58
C ASP A 58 -16.04 1.67 4.17
N PRO A 59 -15.14 1.32 3.24
CA PRO A 59 -15.26 1.80 1.86
C PRO A 59 -16.48 1.16 1.17
N PRO A 60 -17.08 1.82 0.16
CA PRO A 60 -18.18 1.24 -0.60
C PRO A 60 -17.72 0.00 -1.35
N SER A 61 -18.56 -1.04 -1.39
CA SER A 61 -18.31 -2.21 -2.23
C SER A 61 -18.77 -1.94 -3.66
N ILE A 62 -17.95 -2.27 -4.65
CA ILE A 62 -18.29 -2.11 -6.07
C ILE A 62 -18.05 -3.41 -6.85
N ALA A 63 -18.77 -3.56 -7.95
CA ALA A 63 -18.57 -4.62 -8.92
C ALA A 63 -17.49 -4.26 -9.94
N ASN A 64 -17.05 -5.28 -10.68
CA ASN A 64 -16.13 -5.11 -11.80
C ASN A 64 -16.65 -4.09 -12.81
N GLY A 65 -15.81 -3.10 -13.12
CA GLY A 65 -16.04 -2.06 -14.11
C GLY A 65 -16.70 -0.78 -13.64
N GLU A 66 -17.02 -0.70 -12.36
CA GLU A 66 -17.43 0.54 -11.73
C GLU A 66 -16.25 1.51 -11.56
N THR A 67 -16.59 2.78 -11.30
CA THR A 67 -15.62 3.87 -11.16
C THR A 67 -15.41 4.17 -9.67
N ILE A 68 -14.15 4.32 -9.25
CA ILE A 68 -13.80 4.62 -7.85
C ILE A 68 -13.63 6.11 -7.57
N SER A 69 -13.44 6.94 -8.60
CA SER A 69 -13.23 8.38 -8.49
C SER A 69 -14.28 9.18 -9.25
N SER A 70 -14.81 10.21 -8.60
CA SER A 70 -15.74 11.18 -9.16
C SER A 70 -15.08 12.48 -9.64
N ASP A 71 -13.74 12.57 -9.53
CA ASP A 71 -12.98 13.78 -9.86
C ASP A 71 -12.97 14.07 -11.38
N PRO A 72 -13.63 15.16 -11.83
CA PRO A 72 -13.69 15.50 -13.25
C PRO A 72 -12.36 16.03 -13.81
N ALA A 73 -11.39 16.40 -12.97
CA ALA A 73 -10.08 16.88 -13.38
C ALA A 73 -9.04 15.75 -13.50
N GLY A 74 -9.35 14.56 -12.99
CA GLY A 74 -8.48 13.39 -13.10
C GLY A 74 -8.40 12.84 -14.53
N GLU A 75 -7.19 12.50 -14.96
CA GLU A 75 -7.00 11.78 -16.22
C GLU A 75 -7.53 10.35 -16.06
N PRO A 76 -8.44 9.85 -16.92
CA PRO A 76 -9.00 8.52 -16.76
C PRO A 76 -7.95 7.40 -16.83
N LEU A 77 -8.10 6.41 -15.94
CA LEU A 77 -7.26 5.22 -15.87
C LEU A 77 -8.14 3.96 -15.80
N LEU A 78 -7.90 2.99 -16.69
CA LEU A 78 -8.44 1.64 -16.55
C LEU A 78 -7.45 0.78 -15.73
N VAL A 79 -7.91 0.13 -14.67
CA VAL A 79 -7.08 -0.76 -13.86
C VAL A 79 -7.54 -2.20 -14.05
N LEU A 80 -6.66 -3.04 -14.60
CA LEU A 80 -6.91 -4.45 -14.87
C LEU A 80 -5.96 -5.30 -14.03
N CYS A 81 -6.49 -6.02 -13.04
CA CYS A 81 -5.66 -6.78 -12.13
C CYS A 81 -6.10 -8.24 -12.01
N THR A 82 -5.14 -9.07 -11.60
CA THR A 82 -5.38 -10.47 -11.24
C THR A 82 -4.76 -10.78 -9.90
N VAL A 83 -5.33 -11.73 -9.18
CA VAL A 83 -4.82 -12.29 -7.94
C VAL A 83 -4.61 -13.78 -8.13
N LYS A 84 -3.38 -14.24 -7.91
CA LYS A 84 -2.97 -15.63 -8.08
C LYS A 84 -2.04 -16.07 -6.96
N ASP A 85 -1.84 -17.37 -6.83
CA ASP A 85 -0.83 -17.94 -5.97
C ASP A 85 0.54 -18.03 -6.68
N ARG A 86 1.54 -18.57 -5.99
CA ARG A 86 2.91 -18.72 -6.51
C ARG A 86 3.04 -19.76 -7.62
N ASP A 87 2.10 -20.69 -7.70
CA ASP A 87 2.01 -21.70 -8.77
C ASP A 87 1.25 -21.16 -10.00
N GLY A 88 0.70 -19.94 -9.89
CA GLY A 88 -0.04 -19.27 -10.94
C GLY A 88 -1.53 -19.60 -10.97
N ASN A 89 -2.05 -20.32 -9.97
CA ASN A 89 -3.48 -20.61 -9.87
C ASN A 89 -4.24 -19.34 -9.47
N PRO A 90 -5.39 -19.04 -10.10
CA PRO A 90 -6.20 -17.90 -9.73
C PRO A 90 -6.79 -18.08 -8.32
N ILE A 91 -6.90 -16.97 -7.57
CA ILE A 91 -7.52 -16.97 -6.25
C ILE A 91 -8.84 -16.19 -6.33
N GLU A 92 -9.95 -16.92 -6.31
CA GLU A 92 -11.31 -16.37 -6.27
C GLU A 92 -11.63 -15.77 -4.89
N ASP A 93 -12.54 -14.79 -4.84
CA ASP A 93 -13.14 -14.26 -3.62
C ASP A 93 -12.12 -13.74 -2.60
N VAL A 94 -11.09 -13.06 -3.08
CA VAL A 94 -10.18 -12.25 -2.25
C VAL A 94 -10.82 -10.90 -2.04
N LYS A 95 -10.98 -10.45 -0.79
CA LYS A 95 -11.39 -9.08 -0.49
C LYS A 95 -10.25 -8.13 -0.83
N ILE A 96 -10.51 -7.11 -1.62
CA ILE A 96 -9.51 -6.16 -2.12
C ILE A 96 -9.98 -4.74 -1.77
N ASP A 97 -9.34 -4.11 -0.80
CA ASP A 97 -9.56 -2.70 -0.50
C ASP A 97 -8.60 -1.86 -1.37
N ILE A 98 -9.13 -0.83 -2.03
CA ILE A 98 -8.40 0.02 -2.97
C ILE A 98 -8.60 1.48 -2.56
N TRP A 99 -7.54 2.28 -2.58
CA TRP A 99 -7.65 3.72 -2.35
C TRP A 99 -6.55 4.53 -3.05
N GLU A 100 -6.90 5.74 -3.48
CA GLU A 100 -6.02 6.72 -4.13
C GLU A 100 -6.40 8.16 -3.76
N THR A 101 -5.54 9.10 -4.12
CA THR A 101 -5.85 10.53 -4.06
C THR A 101 -6.66 10.96 -5.28
N ASP A 102 -7.32 12.11 -5.15
CA ASP A 102 -7.81 12.86 -6.30
C ASP A 102 -6.65 13.47 -7.14
N SER A 103 -6.98 14.16 -8.23
CA SER A 103 -6.01 14.80 -9.14
C SER A 103 -5.23 15.95 -8.50
N SER A 104 -5.64 16.43 -7.32
CA SER A 104 -4.93 17.44 -6.53
C SER A 104 -3.99 16.84 -5.48
N GLY A 105 -3.96 15.52 -5.34
CA GLY A 105 -3.12 14.81 -4.39
C GLY A 105 -3.71 14.71 -2.98
N HIS A 106 -5.04 14.78 -2.84
CA HIS A 106 -5.73 14.60 -1.55
C HIS A 106 -6.60 13.36 -1.54
N TYR A 107 -6.60 12.62 -0.44
CA TYR A 107 -7.63 11.64 -0.15
C TYR A 107 -8.91 12.34 0.30
N ASP A 108 -10.07 11.78 -0.04
CA ASP A 108 -11.40 12.26 0.38
C ASP A 108 -11.50 12.59 1.89
N VAL A 109 -10.90 11.76 2.76
CA VAL A 109 -10.88 11.93 4.23
C VAL A 109 -10.10 13.14 4.72
N GLN A 110 -9.28 13.76 3.87
CA GLN A 110 -8.53 14.97 4.20
C GLN A 110 -9.36 16.24 4.06
N TYR A 111 -10.50 16.18 3.36
CA TYR A 111 -11.41 17.31 3.23
C TYR A 111 -12.27 17.48 4.49
N ALA A 112 -12.32 18.71 5.00
CA ALA A 112 -13.12 19.03 6.20
C ALA A 112 -14.63 18.79 6.02
N GLU A 113 -15.13 19.00 4.79
CA GLU A 113 -16.50 18.70 4.41
C GLU A 113 -16.52 17.42 3.60
N SER A 114 -17.00 16.32 4.20
CA SER A 114 -17.16 15.06 3.49
C SER A 114 -18.21 15.19 2.39
N LYS A 115 -17.86 14.75 1.18
CA LYS A 115 -18.77 14.61 0.04
C LYS A 115 -19.23 13.16 -0.17
N GLY A 116 -18.95 12.28 0.80
CA GLY A 116 -19.00 10.83 0.64
C GLY A 116 -17.62 10.25 0.34
N ALA A 117 -17.56 8.92 0.23
CA ALA A 117 -16.35 8.20 -0.13
C ALA A 117 -16.00 8.45 -1.60
N ASP A 118 -14.76 8.81 -1.89
CA ASP A 118 -14.25 9.01 -3.25
C ASP A 118 -12.78 8.57 -3.36
N GLY A 119 -12.40 8.05 -4.52
CA GLY A 119 -11.08 7.44 -4.73
C GLY A 119 -10.85 6.18 -3.91
N ARG A 120 -11.90 5.50 -3.43
CA ARG A 120 -11.79 4.28 -2.60
C ARG A 120 -12.92 3.29 -2.84
N CYS A 121 -12.64 2.00 -2.72
CA CYS A 121 -13.65 0.95 -2.78
C CYS A 121 -13.18 -0.37 -2.13
N VAL A 122 -14.12 -1.31 -2.02
CA VAL A 122 -13.85 -2.74 -1.78
C VAL A 122 -14.35 -3.54 -2.98
N MET A 123 -13.54 -4.47 -3.46
CA MET A 123 -13.88 -5.41 -4.51
C MET A 123 -13.63 -6.86 -4.05
N ARG A 124 -14.10 -7.82 -4.86
CA ARG A 124 -13.75 -9.23 -4.73
C ARG A 124 -13.25 -9.77 -6.05
N SER A 125 -12.18 -10.57 -6.02
CA SER A 125 -11.70 -11.26 -7.23
C SER A 125 -12.72 -12.29 -7.71
N ASP A 126 -12.87 -12.41 -9.02
CA ASP A 126 -13.73 -13.42 -9.64
C ASP A 126 -13.08 -14.82 -9.66
N LYS A 127 -13.79 -15.80 -10.24
CA LYS A 127 -13.32 -17.19 -10.39
C LYS A 127 -11.99 -17.36 -11.12
N ASP A 128 -11.60 -16.39 -11.95
CA ASP A 128 -10.33 -16.37 -12.68
C ASP A 128 -9.29 -15.49 -11.95
N GLY A 129 -9.59 -15.08 -10.71
CA GLY A 129 -8.77 -14.19 -9.89
C GLY A 129 -8.79 -12.74 -10.38
N LYS A 130 -9.66 -12.36 -11.31
CA LYS A 130 -9.65 -11.03 -11.93
C LYS A 130 -10.46 -10.03 -11.09
N PHE A 131 -9.98 -8.79 -11.08
CA PHE A 131 -10.74 -7.64 -10.65
C PHE A 131 -10.33 -6.41 -11.46
N TRP A 132 -11.28 -5.54 -11.78
CA TRP A 132 -10.99 -4.36 -12.58
C TRP A 132 -11.98 -3.23 -12.33
N PHE A 133 -11.50 -2.00 -12.45
CA PHE A 133 -12.25 -0.79 -12.13
C PHE A 133 -11.72 0.40 -12.92
N LYS A 134 -12.47 1.49 -12.91
CA LYS A 134 -12.10 2.77 -13.53
C LYS A 134 -11.65 3.71 -12.41
N ALA A 135 -10.46 4.26 -12.57
CA ALA A 135 -9.76 5.13 -11.65
C ALA A 135 -9.37 6.42 -12.37
N ILE A 136 -8.58 7.25 -11.69
CA ILE A 136 -7.83 8.32 -12.34
C ILE A 136 -6.33 8.00 -12.28
N VAL A 137 -5.53 8.64 -13.12
CA VAL A 137 -4.07 8.51 -13.04
C VAL A 137 -3.59 9.10 -11.72
N PRO A 138 -2.91 8.33 -10.85
CA PRO A 138 -2.40 8.86 -9.59
C PRO A 138 -1.39 9.99 -9.84
N VAL A 139 -1.35 10.93 -8.91
CA VAL A 139 -0.42 12.06 -8.92
C VAL A 139 0.51 12.01 -7.70
N PRO A 140 1.75 12.52 -7.78
CA PRO A 140 2.58 12.66 -6.60
C PRO A 140 1.95 13.68 -5.65
N TYR A 141 2.11 13.45 -4.35
CA TYR A 141 1.55 14.33 -3.32
C TYR A 141 2.47 14.43 -2.11
N PRO A 142 2.44 15.55 -1.37
CA PRO A 142 3.17 15.68 -0.13
C PRO A 142 2.42 15.01 1.04
N ILE A 143 3.14 14.29 1.90
CA ILE A 143 2.63 13.97 3.25
C ILE A 143 2.46 15.26 4.08
N PRO A 144 1.60 15.27 5.12
CA PRO A 144 1.39 16.45 5.96
C PRO A 144 2.70 17.08 6.45
N GLY A 145 2.94 18.33 6.04
CA GLY A 145 4.18 19.08 6.31
C GLY A 145 4.06 20.17 7.37
N ASP A 146 2.84 20.44 7.85
CA ASP A 146 2.50 21.50 8.80
C ASP A 146 2.78 21.12 10.27
N GLY A 147 2.98 19.83 10.53
CA GLY A 147 3.21 19.27 11.87
C GLY A 147 4.68 19.17 12.29
N PRO A 148 4.96 18.64 13.49
CA PRO A 148 6.31 18.37 13.96
C PRO A 148 7.10 17.47 13.01
N VAL A 149 6.47 16.47 12.39
CA VAL A 149 7.15 15.56 11.45
C VAL A 149 7.62 16.32 10.21
N GLY A 150 6.78 17.20 9.65
CA GLY A 150 7.18 18.08 8.55
C GLY A 150 8.36 18.99 8.91
N LYS A 151 8.36 19.56 10.13
CA LYS A 151 9.49 20.36 10.63
C LYS A 151 10.77 19.51 10.75
N LEU A 152 10.66 18.28 11.24
CA LEU A 152 11.80 17.35 11.33
C LEU A 152 12.36 17.03 9.93
N LEU A 153 11.52 16.75 8.93
CA LEU A 153 11.96 16.54 7.55
C LEU A 153 12.74 17.76 7.03
N GLY A 154 12.21 18.97 7.24
CA GLY A 154 12.87 20.21 6.88
C GLY A 154 14.25 20.37 7.54
N MET A 155 14.37 20.03 8.83
CA MET A 155 15.66 20.05 9.55
C MET A 155 16.66 19.01 9.01
N LEU A 156 16.18 17.87 8.53
CA LEU A 156 16.99 16.82 7.92
C LEU A 156 17.33 17.10 6.44
N GLY A 157 16.84 18.20 5.86
CA GLY A 157 17.00 18.51 4.45
C GLY A 157 16.25 17.56 3.51
N ARG A 158 15.18 16.91 4.00
CA ARG A 158 14.35 15.96 3.23
C ARG A 158 13.08 16.64 2.75
N HIS A 159 12.61 16.24 1.57
CA HIS A 159 11.27 16.61 1.08
C HIS A 159 10.20 15.71 1.71
N ASN A 160 8.93 16.13 1.59
CA ASN A 160 7.77 15.39 2.08
C ASN A 160 6.94 14.75 0.95
N TRP A 161 7.42 14.76 -0.29
CA TRP A 161 6.70 14.15 -1.42
C TRP A 161 6.77 12.63 -1.44
N ARG A 162 5.63 12.02 -1.80
CA ARG A 162 5.51 10.64 -2.23
C ARG A 162 5.27 10.60 -3.75
N PRO A 163 5.83 9.61 -4.46
CA PRO A 163 5.53 9.42 -5.88
C PRO A 163 4.07 9.05 -6.10
N ALA A 164 3.54 9.25 -7.31
CA ALA A 164 2.22 8.79 -7.70
C ALA A 164 2.04 7.28 -7.45
N HIS A 165 0.96 6.89 -6.75
CA HIS A 165 0.67 5.49 -6.46
C HIS A 165 -0.80 5.19 -6.20
N LEU A 166 -1.15 3.92 -6.34
CA LEU A 166 -2.46 3.35 -6.02
C LEU A 166 -2.28 2.26 -4.95
N HIS A 167 -3.05 2.34 -3.87
CA HIS A 167 -2.96 1.39 -2.77
C HIS A 167 -3.88 0.19 -2.94
N PHE A 168 -3.44 -0.94 -2.37
CA PHE A 168 -4.19 -2.18 -2.31
C PHE A 168 -4.01 -2.86 -0.96
N MET A 169 -5.08 -3.46 -0.44
CA MET A 169 -5.01 -4.37 0.69
C MET A 169 -5.84 -5.62 0.39
N PHE A 170 -5.23 -6.79 0.52
CA PHE A 170 -5.80 -8.07 0.17
C PHE A 170 -6.04 -8.91 1.43
N ALA A 171 -7.26 -9.40 1.59
CA ALA A 171 -7.65 -10.26 2.71
C ALA A 171 -8.45 -11.47 2.23
N LYS A 172 -8.01 -12.67 2.61
CA LYS A 172 -8.74 -13.92 2.43
C LYS A 172 -8.27 -14.93 3.49
N GLN A 173 -9.19 -15.67 4.09
CA GLN A 173 -8.85 -16.68 5.09
C GLN A 173 -7.83 -17.69 4.53
N GLY A 174 -6.78 -17.98 5.30
CA GLY A 174 -5.68 -18.88 4.91
C GLY A 174 -4.60 -18.24 4.03
N TRP A 175 -4.77 -16.98 3.65
CA TRP A 175 -3.79 -16.19 2.90
C TRP A 175 -3.23 -15.09 3.79
N ASP A 176 -1.94 -14.80 3.60
CA ASP A 176 -1.28 -13.71 4.27
C ASP A 176 -1.94 -12.37 3.91
N HIS A 177 -2.17 -11.54 4.93
CA HIS A 177 -2.76 -10.23 4.74
C HIS A 177 -1.73 -9.32 4.05
N LEU A 178 -2.00 -8.92 2.80
CA LEU A 178 -1.06 -8.12 2.02
C LEU A 178 -1.54 -6.67 1.95
N VAL A 179 -0.74 -5.75 2.49
CA VAL A 179 -0.85 -4.32 2.20
C VAL A 179 0.25 -3.95 1.22
N THR A 180 -0.10 -3.28 0.13
CA THR A 180 0.88 -2.88 -0.90
C THR A 180 0.42 -1.63 -1.65
N ALA A 181 1.27 -1.16 -2.55
CA ALA A 181 0.98 -0.05 -3.45
C ALA A 181 1.69 -0.26 -4.79
N LEU A 182 1.12 0.24 -5.87
CA LEU A 182 1.75 0.30 -7.18
C LEU A 182 2.17 1.73 -7.49
N TYR A 183 3.44 1.91 -7.83
CA TYR A 183 4.06 3.22 -8.05
C TYR A 183 4.26 3.49 -9.53
N VAL A 184 3.96 4.71 -9.98
CA VAL A 184 4.08 5.06 -11.40
C VAL A 184 5.54 5.25 -11.79
N LYS A 185 5.98 4.55 -12.83
CA LYS A 185 7.32 4.69 -13.37
C LYS A 185 7.58 6.08 -13.95
N GLY A 186 8.75 6.63 -13.67
CA GLY A 186 9.19 7.94 -14.15
C GLY A 186 8.64 9.10 -13.31
N ASP A 187 7.99 8.81 -12.18
CA ASP A 187 7.61 9.85 -11.22
C ASP A 187 8.87 10.54 -10.64
N PRO A 188 8.88 11.88 -10.49
CA PRO A 188 10.03 12.61 -9.95
C PRO A 188 10.51 12.15 -8.57
N TYR A 189 9.65 11.50 -7.78
CA TYR A 189 9.93 11.06 -6.42
C TYR A 189 10.04 9.53 -6.29
N GLU A 190 10.04 8.79 -7.42
CA GLU A 190 10.15 7.33 -7.44
C GLU A 190 11.36 6.83 -6.63
N THR A 191 12.51 7.51 -6.76
CA THR A 191 13.76 7.12 -6.08
C THR A 191 13.95 7.81 -4.72
N SER A 192 12.99 8.61 -4.26
CA SER A 192 13.16 9.45 -3.06
C SER A 192 11.91 9.56 -2.19
N ASP A 193 10.96 8.61 -2.29
CA ASP A 193 9.74 8.57 -1.49
C ASP A 193 10.00 8.90 -0.01
N ALA A 194 9.28 9.90 0.52
CA ALA A 194 9.45 10.39 1.88
C ALA A 194 9.25 9.30 2.97
N VAL A 195 8.55 8.22 2.64
CA VAL A 195 8.26 7.11 3.55
C VAL A 195 8.87 5.77 3.12
N PHE A 196 9.76 5.79 2.12
CA PHE A 196 10.51 4.63 1.65
C PHE A 196 9.66 3.47 1.11
N GLY A 197 8.42 3.72 0.69
CA GLY A 197 7.49 2.65 0.30
C GLY A 197 7.76 2.01 -1.07
N VAL A 198 8.57 2.68 -1.91
CA VAL A 198 8.87 2.21 -3.27
C VAL A 198 9.80 1.01 -3.26
N LYS A 199 9.44 0.00 -4.04
CA LYS A 199 10.26 -1.17 -4.34
C LYS A 199 10.25 -1.40 -5.85
N GLU A 200 11.34 -1.93 -6.40
CA GLU A 200 11.49 -2.12 -7.85
C GLU A 200 10.37 -2.99 -8.45
N SER A 201 9.93 -4.02 -7.72
CA SER A 201 8.85 -4.93 -8.12
C SER A 201 7.46 -4.27 -8.14
N LEU A 202 7.30 -3.12 -7.47
CA LEU A 202 6.04 -2.39 -7.32
C LEU A 202 5.93 -1.19 -8.27
N ILE A 203 6.97 -0.91 -9.07
CA ILE A 203 6.95 0.14 -10.08
C ILE A 203 6.25 -0.39 -11.34
N VAL A 204 5.25 0.35 -11.82
CA VAL A 204 4.40 -0.02 -12.96
C VAL A 204 4.39 1.06 -14.04
N GLU A 205 4.20 0.62 -15.28
CA GLU A 205 4.00 1.49 -16.43
C GLU A 205 2.55 1.45 -16.89
N PHE A 206 2.08 2.55 -17.47
CA PHE A 206 0.80 2.57 -18.15
C PHE A 206 0.96 2.12 -19.60
N GLY A 207 0.07 1.22 -20.02
CA GLY A 207 -0.20 0.99 -21.43
C GLY A 207 -1.28 1.94 -21.94
N THR A 208 -1.71 1.69 -23.17
CA THR A 208 -2.84 2.36 -23.81
C THR A 208 -3.90 1.34 -24.16
N VAL A 209 -5.16 1.68 -23.89
CA VAL A 209 -6.33 0.87 -24.27
C VAL A 209 -6.42 0.78 -25.78
N THR A 210 -6.58 -0.45 -26.27
CA THR A 210 -6.77 -0.77 -27.69
C THR A 210 -8.26 -0.90 -28.06
N GLY A 211 -8.58 -1.05 -29.35
CA GLY A 211 -9.95 -1.13 -29.85
C GLY A 211 -10.81 -2.23 -29.21
N GLU A 212 -10.28 -3.45 -29.07
CA GLU A 212 -11.00 -4.57 -28.43
C GLU A 212 -11.30 -4.29 -26.96
N GLU A 213 -10.35 -3.70 -26.24
CA GLU A 213 -10.48 -3.37 -24.83
C GLU A 213 -11.46 -2.22 -24.58
N ARG A 214 -11.52 -1.26 -25.50
CA ARG A 214 -12.52 -0.19 -25.47
C ARG A 214 -13.93 -0.75 -25.41
N GLU A 215 -14.25 -1.70 -26.28
CA GLU A 215 -15.58 -2.32 -26.33
C GLU A 215 -15.82 -3.19 -25.09
N MET A 216 -14.81 -3.96 -24.67
CA MET A 216 -14.91 -4.87 -23.53
C MET A 216 -15.13 -4.14 -22.19
N TYR A 217 -14.40 -3.05 -21.95
CA TYR A 217 -14.37 -2.36 -20.65
C TYR A 217 -15.18 -1.05 -20.64
N GLY A 218 -15.74 -0.64 -21.79
CA GLY A 218 -16.55 0.58 -21.91
C GLY A 218 -15.76 1.82 -21.55
N VAL A 219 -14.57 1.97 -22.14
CA VAL A 219 -13.65 3.10 -21.95
C VAL A 219 -13.26 3.69 -23.31
N ASN A 220 -12.72 4.90 -23.33
CA ASN A 220 -12.26 5.52 -24.57
C ASN A 220 -10.98 4.86 -25.10
N GLU A 221 -10.87 4.76 -26.43
CA GLU A 221 -9.62 4.39 -27.07
C GLU A 221 -8.55 5.45 -26.76
N GLY A 222 -7.32 5.03 -26.49
CA GLY A 222 -6.27 5.95 -26.05
C GLY A 222 -6.25 6.20 -24.53
N CYS A 223 -7.24 5.72 -23.77
CA CYS A 223 -7.22 5.76 -22.31
C CYS A 223 -6.00 5.03 -21.75
N LYS A 224 -5.42 5.53 -20.66
CA LYS A 224 -4.33 4.84 -19.96
C LYS A 224 -4.87 3.56 -19.30
N VAL A 225 -4.02 2.55 -19.25
CA VAL A 225 -4.36 1.27 -18.62
C VAL A 225 -3.20 0.73 -17.79
N LEU A 226 -3.47 0.43 -16.53
CA LEU A 226 -2.58 -0.28 -15.62
C LEU A 226 -2.93 -1.77 -15.66
N ARG A 227 -1.93 -2.62 -15.90
CA ARG A 227 -2.08 -4.08 -15.81
C ARG A 227 -1.13 -4.63 -14.78
N HIS A 228 -1.64 -5.37 -13.80
CA HIS A 228 -0.80 -5.95 -12.75
C HIS A 228 -1.32 -7.32 -12.28
N ALA A 229 -0.40 -8.22 -11.95
CA ALA A 229 -0.71 -9.52 -11.40
C ALA A 229 -0.16 -9.62 -9.97
N PHE A 230 -1.06 -9.63 -9.00
CA PHE A 230 -0.74 -9.82 -7.59
C PHE A 230 -0.54 -11.30 -7.30
N VAL A 231 0.54 -11.63 -6.60
CA VAL A 231 0.87 -12.98 -6.16
C VAL A 231 0.78 -13.03 -4.65
N LEU A 232 -0.28 -13.67 -4.13
CA LEU A 232 -0.47 -13.88 -2.70
C LEU A 232 0.23 -15.16 -2.24
N VAL A 233 0.45 -15.22 -0.93
CA VAL A 233 1.10 -16.34 -0.24
C VAL A 233 0.23 -16.81 0.90
N GLY A 234 0.29 -18.11 1.20
CA GLY A 234 -0.46 -18.69 2.32
C GLY A 234 0.06 -18.15 3.66
N GLU A 235 -0.84 -17.99 4.62
CA GLU A 235 -0.50 -17.53 5.98
C GLU A 235 0.57 -18.43 6.63
N GLU A 236 0.42 -19.75 6.51
CA GLU A 236 1.37 -20.74 7.03
C GLU A 236 2.76 -20.63 6.38
N GLU A 237 2.83 -20.27 5.09
CA GLU A 237 4.11 -20.09 4.39
C GLU A 237 4.83 -18.85 4.92
N THR A 238 4.11 -17.73 5.06
CA THR A 238 4.65 -16.49 5.63
C THR A 238 5.13 -16.69 7.06
N ASP A 239 4.33 -17.33 7.91
CA ASP A 239 4.70 -17.61 9.30
C ASP A 239 5.94 -18.51 9.38
N SER A 240 6.00 -19.56 8.56
CA SER A 240 7.16 -20.45 8.49
C SER A 240 8.43 -19.73 8.03
N LEU A 241 8.30 -18.76 7.12
CA LEU A 241 9.41 -17.95 6.65
C LEU A 241 9.87 -16.94 7.72
N ARG A 242 8.93 -16.29 8.41
CA ARG A 242 9.22 -15.40 9.55
C ARG A 242 10.01 -16.12 10.63
N ASP A 243 9.52 -17.29 11.03
CA ASP A 243 10.15 -18.12 12.07
C ASP A 243 11.57 -18.53 11.68
N ARG A 244 11.78 -18.93 10.41
CA ARG A 244 13.10 -19.27 9.90
C ARG A 244 14.05 -18.08 9.91
N ASN A 245 13.62 -16.94 9.39
CA ASN A 245 14.41 -15.71 9.34
C ASN A 245 14.81 -15.25 10.75
N ALA A 246 13.89 -15.33 11.71
CA ALA A 246 14.15 -14.97 13.10
C ALA A 246 15.22 -15.88 13.74
N ARG A 247 15.13 -17.20 13.54
CA ARG A 247 16.13 -18.15 14.05
C ARG A 247 17.50 -17.88 13.44
N GLU A 248 17.59 -17.78 12.11
CA GLU A 248 18.85 -17.52 11.41
C GLU A 248 19.50 -16.20 11.86
N ALA A 249 18.70 -15.15 12.08
CA ALA A 249 19.20 -13.86 12.57
C ALA A 249 19.77 -13.97 13.99
N LEU A 250 19.10 -14.69 14.88
CA LEU A 250 19.52 -14.86 16.28
C LEU A 250 20.73 -15.79 16.41
N GLU A 251 20.81 -16.83 15.61
CA GLU A 251 21.99 -17.71 15.51
C GLU A 251 23.23 -16.93 15.07
N LYS A 252 23.10 -16.04 14.07
CA LYS A 252 24.18 -15.14 13.63
C LYS A 252 24.66 -14.20 14.73
N LEU A 253 23.80 -13.89 15.70
CA LEU A 253 24.13 -13.09 16.89
C LEU A 253 24.64 -13.94 18.07
N GLY A 254 24.83 -15.24 17.89
CA GLY A 254 25.27 -16.17 18.94
C GLY A 254 24.22 -16.38 20.04
N ARG A 255 22.94 -16.16 19.75
CA ARG A 255 21.83 -16.36 20.68
C ARG A 255 21.15 -17.68 20.36
N ARG A 256 21.14 -18.61 21.32
CA ARG A 256 20.28 -19.80 21.26
C ARG A 256 18.87 -19.42 21.71
N VAL A 257 17.90 -19.65 20.85
CA VAL A 257 16.49 -19.35 21.12
C VAL A 257 15.60 -20.49 20.63
N ARG A 258 14.45 -20.63 21.26
CA ARG A 258 13.31 -21.40 20.74
C ARG A 258 12.20 -20.43 20.37
N LEU A 259 11.37 -20.80 19.40
CA LEU A 259 10.19 -20.00 19.06
C LEU A 259 8.97 -20.53 19.80
N VAL A 260 8.25 -19.65 20.49
CA VAL A 260 6.96 -19.93 21.13
C VAL A 260 5.96 -18.94 20.55
N GLU A 261 4.96 -19.43 19.80
CA GLU A 261 3.97 -18.59 19.11
C GLU A 261 4.62 -17.50 18.23
N GLY A 262 5.68 -17.86 17.49
CA GLY A 262 6.44 -16.94 16.64
C GLY A 262 7.40 -16.01 17.38
N LEU A 263 7.41 -16.01 18.72
CA LEU A 263 8.29 -15.15 19.52
C LEU A 263 9.59 -15.89 19.91
N PRO A 264 10.77 -15.28 19.68
CA PRO A 264 12.03 -15.85 20.13
C PRO A 264 12.19 -15.74 21.65
N VAL A 265 12.31 -16.89 22.30
CA VAL A 265 12.54 -17.02 23.74
C VAL A 265 13.94 -17.60 23.97
N PRO A 266 14.76 -17.04 24.86
CA PRO A 266 16.07 -17.60 25.20
C PRO A 266 15.97 -19.09 25.53
N ASP A 267 16.81 -19.88 24.87
CA ASP A 267 16.97 -21.29 25.19
C ASP A 267 17.98 -21.38 26.35
N VAL A 268 17.47 -21.56 27.56
CA VAL A 268 18.23 -21.49 28.82
C VAL A 268 18.80 -22.85 29.25
N ASP A 269 18.59 -23.90 28.44
CA ASP A 269 19.03 -25.27 28.70
C ASP A 269 20.35 -25.66 27.97
#